data_AF-A0AAV0XMJ0-F1
#
_entry.id   AF-A0AAV0XMJ0-F1
#
_cell.length_a   1.000
_cell.length_b   1.000
_cell.length_c   1.000
_cell.angle_alpha   90.00
_cell.angle_beta   90.00
_cell.angle_gamma   90.00
#
_symmetry.space_group_name_H-M   'P 1'
#
loop_
_entity.id
_entity.type
_entity.pdbx_description
1 polymer ?
#
loop_
_entity_poly.entity_id
_entity_poly.type
_entity_poly.pdbx_seq_one_letter_code
_entity_poly.pdbx_strand_id
1 'polypeptide(L)'
;MVKAANAIAAFYSKMIYITCLAHGLHRTSEKIRSLFPKVDELIANMKKVFFKAPSRVELFKQEAPDVPLPPSPIITRWGTWLEAAMYYCEYFKRILNVVQQLNAEDAICIEKVKKIMLEENILEADLVFIYSNYGILKAAITSLEKHCLPLPDSIKIVENNQNKFKELSCANGVEIYNKFKNVIEKNDGFRQLSNISKIITGENTSTNNIPEDLSSSDLVYFKYAPISLTDVERSFSRFKNIFAENRRAFLFENLAKSLVVNCNSPDKFKNILKIYCICLN
;
A
#
# COMPACT_ATOMS: atom_id res chain seq x y z
N MET A 1 -1.46 10.46 13.40
CA MET A 1 -0.16 10.70 14.05
C MET A 1 0.37 12.12 13.88
N VAL A 2 -0.20 12.93 12.96
CA VAL A 2 0.17 14.33 12.72
C VAL A 2 0.38 15.16 14.00
N LYS A 3 -0.53 15.07 14.98
CA LYS A 3 -0.39 15.81 16.25
C LYS A 3 0.89 15.45 17.03
N ALA A 4 1.23 14.17 17.09
CA ALA A 4 2.45 13.70 17.75
C ALA A 4 3.70 14.13 16.99
N ALA A 5 3.68 14.04 15.66
CA ALA A 5 4.75 14.56 14.81
C ALA A 5 4.99 16.06 15.03
N ASN A 6 3.92 16.86 15.10
CA ASN A 6 4.03 18.29 15.36
C ASN A 6 4.66 18.58 16.73
N ALA A 7 4.30 17.80 17.76
CA ALA A 7 4.91 17.93 19.08
C ALA A 7 6.40 17.56 19.08
N ILE A 8 6.80 16.52 18.32
CA ILE A 8 8.20 16.12 18.17
C ILE A 8 8.99 17.16 17.37
N ALA A 9 8.41 17.75 16.33
CA ALA A 9 9.06 18.75 15.48
C ALA A 9 9.57 19.97 16.29
N ALA A 10 8.90 20.32 17.39
CA ALA A 10 9.35 21.39 18.30
C ALA A 10 10.72 21.10 18.95
N PHE A 11 11.11 19.84 19.08
CA PHE A 11 12.41 19.42 19.65
C PHE A 11 13.46 19.11 18.57
N TYR A 12 13.05 18.97 17.32
CA TYR A 12 13.91 18.60 16.20
C TYR A 12 13.63 19.52 15.01
N SER A 13 14.17 20.74 15.04
CA SER A 13 13.92 21.78 14.01
C SER A 13 14.32 21.35 12.59
N LYS A 14 15.28 20.43 12.46
CA LYS A 14 15.74 19.88 11.18
C LYS A 14 14.92 18.68 10.69
N MET A 15 13.89 18.27 11.41
CA MET A 15 13.08 17.11 11.08
C MET A 15 11.99 17.48 10.06
N ILE A 16 11.95 16.76 8.95
CA ILE A 16 10.83 16.82 8.01
C ILE A 16 9.81 15.74 8.37
N TYR A 17 8.60 16.17 8.73
CA TYR A 17 7.49 15.24 8.91
C TYR A 17 6.82 14.92 7.57
N ILE A 18 6.62 13.63 7.29
CA ILE A 18 5.91 13.14 6.11
C ILE A 18 4.83 12.12 6.52
N THR A 19 3.74 12.01 5.77
CA THR A 19 2.82 10.87 5.90
C THR A 19 3.24 9.71 4.99
N CYS A 20 2.96 8.46 5.40
CA CYS A 20 3.41 7.27 4.66
C CYS A 20 2.88 7.25 3.23
N LEU A 21 3.77 7.38 2.25
CA LEU A 21 3.34 7.38 0.84
C LEU A 21 2.88 6.01 0.38
N ALA A 22 3.45 4.91 0.88
CA ALA A 22 2.92 3.58 0.60
C ALA A 22 1.46 3.44 1.10
N HIS A 23 1.16 3.98 2.29
CA HIS A 23 -0.21 4.09 2.79
C HIS A 23 -1.07 5.03 1.92
N GLY A 24 -0.50 6.16 1.49
CA GLY A 24 -1.14 7.09 0.56
C GLY A 24 -1.56 6.42 -0.76
N LEU A 25 -0.65 5.67 -1.39
CA LEU A 25 -0.93 4.89 -2.59
C LEU A 25 -2.00 3.83 -2.34
N HIS A 26 -1.97 3.15 -1.19
CA HIS A 26 -3.02 2.21 -0.81
C HIS A 26 -4.39 2.89 -0.68
N ARG A 27 -4.49 4.11 -0.14
CA ARG A 27 -5.74 4.87 -0.10
C ARG A 27 -6.26 5.23 -1.50
N THR A 28 -5.37 5.35 -2.49
CA THR A 28 -5.76 5.47 -3.91
C THR A 28 -6.30 4.13 -4.43
N SER A 29 -5.67 3.00 -4.08
CA SER A 29 -6.19 1.66 -4.39
C SER A 29 -7.59 1.42 -3.82
N GLU A 30 -7.87 1.88 -2.60
CA GLU A 30 -9.22 1.79 -2.01
C GLU A 30 -10.25 2.62 -2.79
N LYS A 31 -9.85 3.77 -3.36
CA LYS A 31 -10.73 4.55 -4.22
C LYS A 31 -11.02 3.82 -5.53
N ILE A 32 -10.00 3.23 -6.15
CA ILE A 32 -10.17 2.37 -7.34
C ILE A 32 -11.20 1.30 -7.02
N ARG A 33 -10.99 0.50 -5.96
CA ARG A 33 -11.94 -0.53 -5.52
C ARG A 33 -13.38 -0.01 -5.40
N SER A 34 -13.58 1.14 -4.77
CA SER A 34 -14.91 1.73 -4.59
C SER A 34 -15.63 2.11 -5.90
N LEU A 35 -14.88 2.35 -6.98
CA LEU A 35 -15.42 2.71 -8.29
C LEU A 35 -15.75 1.48 -9.15
N PHE A 36 -15.33 0.29 -8.74
CA PHE A 36 -15.59 -0.97 -9.44
C PHE A 36 -16.32 -1.97 -8.54
N PRO A 37 -17.56 -1.66 -8.12
CA PRO A 37 -18.29 -2.48 -7.14
C PRO A 37 -18.54 -3.92 -7.61
N LYS A 38 -18.72 -4.16 -8.91
CA LYS A 38 -18.90 -5.52 -9.46
C LYS A 38 -17.63 -6.37 -9.33
N VAL A 39 -16.47 -5.78 -9.64
CA VAL A 39 -15.17 -6.44 -9.45
C VAL A 39 -14.93 -6.69 -7.95
N ASP A 40 -15.26 -5.74 -7.09
CA ASP A 40 -15.15 -5.91 -5.64
C ASP A 40 -16.05 -7.04 -5.12
N GLU A 41 -17.29 -7.09 -5.59
CA GLU A 41 -18.24 -8.14 -5.22
C GLU A 41 -17.81 -9.52 -5.71
N LEU A 42 -17.28 -9.61 -6.95
CA LEU A 42 -16.69 -10.85 -7.49
C LEU A 42 -15.59 -11.36 -6.57
N ILE A 43 -14.60 -10.51 -6.28
CA ILE A 43 -13.45 -10.84 -5.46
C ILE A 43 -13.88 -11.29 -4.05
N ALA A 44 -14.83 -10.57 -3.44
CA ALA A 44 -15.32 -10.85 -2.10
C ALA A 44 -16.09 -12.18 -2.01
N ASN A 45 -16.87 -12.55 -3.03
CA ASN A 45 -17.63 -13.80 -3.03
C ASN A 45 -16.80 -14.99 -3.51
N MET A 46 -15.92 -14.83 -4.49
CA MET A 46 -15.07 -15.91 -4.98
C MET A 46 -14.16 -16.47 -3.89
N LYS A 47 -13.64 -15.61 -3.00
CA LYS A 47 -12.92 -16.05 -1.81
C LYS A 47 -13.71 -17.08 -0.99
N LYS A 48 -15.03 -16.90 -0.87
CA LYS A 48 -15.92 -17.79 -0.09
C LYS A 48 -16.22 -19.10 -0.83
N VAL A 49 -16.14 -19.11 -2.16
CA VAL A 49 -16.34 -20.30 -2.99
C VAL A 49 -15.28 -21.36 -2.70
N PHE A 50 -14.04 -20.99 -2.38
CA PHE A 50 -12.99 -21.99 -2.09
C PHE A 50 -12.63 -22.08 -0.61
N PHE A 51 -13.22 -21.23 0.23
CA PHE A 51 -12.93 -21.22 1.66
C PHE A 51 -13.46 -22.49 2.34
N LYS A 52 -12.53 -23.27 2.93
CA LYS A 52 -12.83 -24.52 3.65
C LYS A 52 -13.66 -25.53 2.84
N ALA A 53 -13.47 -25.59 1.53
CA ALA A 53 -14.18 -26.55 0.67
C ALA A 53 -13.20 -27.36 -0.20
N PRO A 54 -12.66 -28.46 0.33
CA PRO A 54 -11.68 -29.29 -0.36
C PRO A 54 -12.18 -29.81 -1.72
N SER A 55 -13.44 -30.26 -1.81
CA SER A 55 -14.02 -30.77 -3.07
C SER A 55 -14.03 -29.73 -4.18
N ARG A 56 -14.39 -28.47 -3.86
CA ARG A 56 -14.37 -27.35 -4.83
C ARG A 56 -12.94 -26.97 -5.24
N VAL A 57 -11.99 -27.06 -4.31
CA VAL A 57 -10.56 -26.84 -4.60
C VAL A 57 -10.00 -27.95 -5.49
N GLU A 58 -10.42 -29.19 -5.28
CA GLU A 58 -10.00 -30.32 -6.11
C GLU A 58 -10.56 -30.22 -7.53
N LEU A 59 -11.85 -29.89 -7.68
CA LEU A 59 -12.46 -29.59 -8.97
C LEU A 59 -11.70 -28.46 -9.69
N PHE A 60 -11.39 -27.36 -8.99
CA PHE A 60 -10.62 -26.25 -9.56
C PHE A 60 -9.28 -26.73 -10.12
N LYS A 61 -8.54 -27.56 -9.36
CA LYS A 61 -7.24 -28.08 -9.79
C LYS A 61 -7.34 -29.07 -10.95
N GLN A 62 -8.45 -29.79 -11.09
CA GLN A 62 -8.69 -30.70 -12.21
C GLN A 62 -8.98 -29.92 -13.50
N GLU A 63 -9.83 -28.90 -13.42
CA GLU A 63 -10.29 -28.10 -14.57
C GLU A 63 -9.30 -27.01 -15.00
N ALA A 64 -8.48 -26.52 -14.07
CA ALA A 64 -7.50 -25.47 -14.29
C ALA A 64 -6.18 -25.77 -13.56
N PRO A 65 -5.46 -26.86 -13.92
CA PRO A 65 -4.28 -27.33 -13.19
C PRO A 65 -3.13 -26.33 -13.15
N ASP A 66 -2.97 -25.55 -14.23
CA ASP A 66 -1.89 -24.56 -14.36
C ASP A 66 -2.26 -23.18 -13.79
N VAL A 67 -3.47 -23.01 -13.24
CA VAL A 67 -3.94 -21.74 -12.69
C VAL A 67 -3.79 -21.78 -11.17
N PRO A 68 -3.14 -20.78 -10.53
CA PRO A 68 -3.08 -20.74 -9.09
C PRO A 68 -4.48 -20.52 -8.50
N LEU A 69 -4.76 -21.03 -7.30
CA LEU A 69 -6.05 -20.79 -6.65
C LEU A 69 -6.33 -19.29 -6.51
N PRO A 70 -7.60 -18.87 -6.60
CA PRO A 70 -7.94 -17.46 -6.51
C PRO A 70 -7.39 -16.82 -5.23
N PRO A 71 -6.71 -15.66 -5.33
CA PRO A 71 -6.14 -15.01 -4.17
C PRO A 71 -7.26 -14.58 -3.21
N SER A 72 -6.92 -14.58 -1.93
CA SER A 72 -7.81 -14.13 -0.87
C SER A 72 -7.31 -12.78 -0.36
N PRO A 73 -7.83 -11.64 -0.86
CA PRO A 73 -7.41 -10.34 -0.36
C PRO A 73 -7.60 -10.23 1.14
N ILE A 74 -6.65 -9.54 1.74
CA ILE A 74 -6.65 -9.20 3.16
C ILE A 74 -6.78 -7.69 3.21
N ILE A 75 -7.90 -7.20 3.74
CA ILE A 75 -8.22 -5.77 3.78
C ILE A 75 -7.09 -4.96 4.43
N THR A 76 -6.42 -5.53 5.43
CA THR A 76 -5.30 -4.88 6.15
C THR A 76 -3.96 -4.97 5.42
N ARG A 77 -3.84 -5.71 4.31
CA ARG A 77 -2.60 -5.87 3.55
C ARG A 77 -2.68 -5.12 2.22
N TRP A 78 -1.82 -4.12 2.07
CA TRP A 78 -1.86 -3.16 0.97
C TRP A 78 -1.66 -3.81 -0.40
N GLY A 79 -2.52 -3.41 -1.35
CA GLY A 79 -2.43 -3.83 -2.74
C GLY A 79 -2.96 -5.24 -3.05
N THR A 80 -3.37 -6.04 -2.06
CA THR A 80 -3.87 -7.41 -2.30
C THR A 80 -5.17 -7.48 -3.12
N TRP A 81 -5.99 -6.42 -3.05
CA TRP A 81 -7.18 -6.32 -3.92
C TRP A 81 -6.81 -6.12 -5.38
N LEU A 82 -5.78 -5.29 -5.67
CA LEU A 82 -5.30 -5.08 -7.03
C LEU A 82 -4.68 -6.36 -7.61
N GLU A 83 -3.91 -7.10 -6.81
CA GLU A 83 -3.39 -8.43 -7.21
C GLU A 83 -4.54 -9.38 -7.57
N ALA A 84 -5.63 -9.37 -6.80
CA ALA A 84 -6.79 -10.19 -7.10
C ALA A 84 -7.47 -9.76 -8.41
N ALA A 85 -7.71 -8.46 -8.61
CA ALA A 85 -8.24 -7.97 -9.88
C ALA A 85 -7.35 -8.34 -11.06
N MET A 86 -6.03 -8.27 -10.91
CA MET A 86 -5.08 -8.67 -11.94
C MET A 86 -5.17 -10.16 -12.27
N TYR A 87 -5.22 -11.01 -11.24
CA TYR A 87 -5.42 -12.45 -11.38
C TYR A 87 -6.73 -12.79 -12.12
N TYR A 88 -7.85 -12.14 -11.78
CA TYR A 88 -9.11 -12.40 -12.49
C TYR A 88 -9.08 -11.93 -13.93
N CYS A 89 -8.39 -10.82 -14.24
CA CYS A 89 -8.20 -10.38 -15.62
C CYS A 89 -7.40 -11.41 -16.45
N GLU A 90 -6.36 -12.01 -15.86
CA GLU A 90 -5.47 -12.96 -16.54
C GLU A 90 -6.13 -14.31 -16.78
N TYR A 91 -6.91 -14.80 -15.81
CA TYR A 91 -7.49 -16.15 -15.83
C TYR A 91 -9.02 -16.18 -15.99
N PHE A 92 -9.64 -15.08 -16.41
CA PHE A 92 -11.10 -14.90 -16.39
C PHE A 92 -11.87 -16.10 -16.96
N LYS A 93 -11.57 -16.48 -18.21
CA LYS A 93 -12.26 -17.57 -18.93
C LYS A 93 -12.07 -18.93 -18.27
N ARG A 94 -10.88 -19.20 -17.72
CA ARG A 94 -10.59 -20.45 -17.00
C ARG A 94 -11.42 -20.52 -15.72
N ILE A 95 -11.46 -19.43 -14.96
CA ILE A 95 -12.25 -19.34 -13.72
C ILE A 95 -13.74 -19.44 -14.02
N LEU A 96 -14.21 -18.79 -15.08
CA LEU A 96 -15.61 -18.87 -15.53
C LEU A 96 -16.03 -20.32 -15.79
N ASN A 97 -15.21 -21.10 -16.50
CA ASN A 97 -15.49 -22.53 -16.75
C ASN A 97 -15.58 -23.33 -15.43
N VAL A 98 -14.65 -23.12 -14.50
CA VAL A 98 -14.70 -23.79 -13.18
C VAL A 98 -15.99 -23.42 -12.43
N VAL A 99 -16.36 -22.14 -12.42
CA VAL A 99 -17.56 -21.65 -11.74
C VAL A 99 -18.83 -22.24 -12.36
N GLN A 100 -18.89 -22.37 -13.68
CA GLN A 100 -20.06 -22.93 -14.37
C GLN A 100 -20.37 -24.36 -13.92
N GLN A 101 -19.33 -25.15 -13.62
CA GLN A 101 -19.45 -26.54 -13.16
C GLN A 101 -19.88 -26.68 -11.70
N LEU A 102 -19.79 -25.61 -10.89
CA LEU A 102 -20.25 -25.63 -9.51
C LEU A 102 -21.79 -25.60 -9.43
N ASN A 103 -22.39 -26.33 -8.50
CA ASN A 103 -23.83 -26.24 -8.26
C ASN A 103 -24.17 -24.92 -7.51
N ALA A 104 -25.13 -24.15 -8.03
CA ALA A 104 -25.52 -22.86 -7.45
C ALA A 104 -26.21 -23.02 -6.09
N GLU A 105 -26.86 -24.17 -5.86
CA GLU A 105 -27.60 -24.46 -4.63
C GLU A 105 -26.67 -24.81 -3.45
N ASP A 106 -25.44 -25.24 -3.72
CA ASP A 106 -24.48 -25.64 -2.68
C ASP A 106 -24.08 -24.49 -1.76
N ALA A 107 -24.07 -23.24 -2.27
CA ALA A 107 -23.80 -22.06 -1.47
C ALA A 107 -24.24 -20.76 -2.15
N ILE A 108 -24.79 -19.82 -1.36
CA ILE A 108 -25.16 -18.46 -1.79
C ILE A 108 -24.03 -17.75 -2.52
N CYS A 109 -22.77 -17.97 -2.11
CA CYS A 109 -21.61 -17.34 -2.77
C CYS A 109 -21.41 -17.83 -4.22
N ILE A 110 -21.74 -19.08 -4.54
CA ILE A 110 -21.65 -19.63 -5.90
C ILE A 110 -22.72 -18.99 -6.77
N GLU A 111 -23.96 -18.96 -6.30
CA GLU A 111 -25.08 -18.30 -6.99
C GLU A 111 -24.74 -16.84 -7.32
N LYS A 112 -24.20 -16.09 -6.35
CA LYS A 112 -23.77 -14.69 -6.56
C LYS A 112 -22.66 -14.56 -7.60
N VAL A 113 -21.61 -15.37 -7.50
CA VAL A 113 -20.50 -15.33 -8.47
C VAL A 113 -21.00 -15.66 -9.87
N LYS A 114 -21.86 -16.68 -10.03
CA LYS A 114 -22.48 -17.01 -11.32
C LYS A 114 -23.24 -15.81 -11.88
N LYS A 115 -24.10 -15.17 -11.07
CA LYS A 115 -24.87 -13.98 -11.47
C LYS A 115 -23.98 -12.83 -11.93
N ILE A 116 -22.93 -12.52 -11.17
CA ILE A 116 -21.97 -11.45 -11.52
C ILE A 116 -21.26 -11.78 -12.83
N MET A 117 -20.89 -13.04 -13.02
CA MET A 117 -20.22 -13.51 -14.21
C MET A 117 -21.15 -13.65 -15.43
N LEU A 118 -22.48 -13.47 -15.33
CA LEU A 118 -23.36 -13.40 -16.51
C LEU A 118 -23.09 -12.14 -17.35
N GLU A 119 -22.61 -11.07 -16.73
CA GLU A 119 -22.29 -9.81 -17.38
C GLU A 119 -20.81 -9.77 -17.85
N GLU A 120 -20.37 -10.84 -18.52
CA GLU A 120 -18.97 -11.11 -18.89
C GLU A 120 -18.29 -9.90 -19.54
N ASN A 121 -18.91 -9.32 -20.56
CA ASN A 121 -18.32 -8.22 -21.33
C ASN A 121 -18.00 -6.97 -20.49
N ILE A 122 -18.88 -6.61 -19.54
CA ILE A 122 -18.70 -5.43 -18.70
C ILE A 122 -17.62 -5.71 -17.66
N LEU A 123 -17.66 -6.90 -17.06
CA LEU A 123 -16.71 -7.32 -16.04
C LEU A 123 -15.28 -7.47 -16.60
N GLU A 124 -15.14 -8.07 -17.78
CA GLU A 124 -13.85 -8.17 -18.48
C GLU A 124 -13.30 -6.78 -18.83
N ALA A 125 -14.15 -5.86 -19.32
CA ALA A 125 -13.73 -4.49 -19.63
C ALA A 125 -13.23 -3.76 -18.37
N ASP A 126 -13.93 -3.88 -17.24
CA ASP A 126 -13.51 -3.31 -15.95
C ASP A 126 -12.18 -3.91 -15.48
N LEU A 127 -12.03 -5.23 -15.54
CA LEU A 127 -10.79 -5.94 -15.16
C LEU A 127 -9.60 -5.50 -16.03
N VAL A 128 -9.79 -5.42 -17.34
CA VAL A 128 -8.77 -4.95 -18.30
C VAL A 128 -8.39 -3.50 -18.01
N PHE A 129 -9.37 -2.64 -17.75
CA PHE A 129 -9.14 -1.24 -17.40
C PHE A 129 -8.34 -1.12 -16.09
N ILE A 130 -8.68 -1.89 -15.06
CA ILE A 130 -7.97 -1.90 -13.77
C ILE A 130 -6.53 -2.38 -13.97
N TYR A 131 -6.34 -3.53 -14.63
CA TYR A 131 -5.02 -4.14 -14.84
C TYR A 131 -4.10 -3.17 -15.59
N SER A 132 -4.55 -2.68 -16.73
CA SER A 132 -3.74 -1.89 -17.66
C SER A 132 -3.28 -0.57 -17.04
N ASN A 133 -4.16 0.08 -16.27
CA ASN A 133 -3.93 1.43 -15.77
C ASN A 133 -3.36 1.45 -14.35
N TYR A 134 -3.81 0.55 -13.47
CA TYR A 134 -3.52 0.63 -12.04
C TYR A 134 -2.71 -0.54 -11.50
N GLY A 135 -2.36 -1.56 -12.31
CA GLY A 135 -1.48 -2.65 -11.88
C GLY A 135 -0.12 -2.18 -11.36
N ILE A 136 0.37 -1.03 -11.84
CA ILE A 136 1.62 -0.40 -11.39
C ILE A 136 1.62 -0.02 -9.90
N LEU A 137 0.45 0.23 -9.29
CA LEU A 137 0.35 0.60 -7.88
C LEU A 137 0.89 -0.48 -6.96
N LYS A 138 0.67 -1.76 -7.29
CA LYS A 138 1.15 -2.84 -6.45
C LYS A 138 2.69 -2.88 -6.43
N ALA A 139 3.31 -2.73 -7.59
CA ALA A 139 4.77 -2.66 -7.70
C ALA A 139 5.32 -1.42 -6.97
N ALA A 140 4.63 -0.28 -7.08
CA ALA A 140 5.00 0.95 -6.40
C ALA A 140 4.94 0.82 -4.87
N ILE A 141 3.82 0.33 -4.32
CA ILE A 141 3.67 0.09 -2.88
C ILE A 141 4.77 -0.86 -2.39
N THR A 142 4.95 -2.00 -3.08
CA THR A 142 5.95 -3.01 -2.68
C THR A 142 7.38 -2.46 -2.72
N SER A 143 7.68 -1.57 -3.67
CA SER A 143 9.00 -0.95 -3.78
C SER A 143 9.23 0.08 -2.68
N LEU A 144 8.22 0.90 -2.36
CA LEU A 144 8.26 1.83 -1.23
C LEU A 144 8.32 1.11 0.12
N GLU A 145 7.85 -0.14 0.21
CA GLU A 145 7.99 -0.96 1.42
C GLU A 145 9.42 -1.49 1.65
N LYS A 146 10.32 -1.38 0.67
CA LYS A 146 11.70 -1.86 0.79
C LYS A 146 12.55 -0.90 1.62
N HIS A 147 13.55 -1.49 2.28
CA HIS A 147 14.54 -0.77 3.07
C HIS A 147 15.58 -0.10 2.17
N CYS A 148 16.14 1.01 2.65
CA CYS A 148 17.31 1.67 2.05
C CYS A 148 17.13 2.12 0.59
N LEU A 149 15.89 2.33 0.14
CA LEU A 149 15.63 2.93 -1.17
C LEU A 149 16.10 4.41 -1.15
N PRO A 150 16.96 4.85 -2.10
CA PRO A 150 17.35 6.25 -2.18
C PRO A 150 16.14 7.16 -2.34
N LEU A 151 16.23 8.37 -1.78
CA LEU A 151 15.16 9.36 -1.85
C LEU A 151 14.77 9.69 -3.31
N PRO A 152 15.71 9.93 -4.24
CA PRO A 152 15.35 10.20 -5.64
C PRO A 152 14.59 9.06 -6.31
N ASP A 153 15.02 7.81 -6.08
CA ASP A 153 14.33 6.64 -6.65
C ASP A 153 12.92 6.49 -6.08
N SER A 154 12.77 6.75 -4.78
CA SER A 154 11.49 6.69 -4.08
C SER A 154 10.51 7.74 -4.62
N ILE A 155 10.98 8.97 -4.88
CA ILE A 155 10.16 10.05 -5.47
C ILE A 155 9.78 9.71 -6.90
N LYS A 156 10.71 9.21 -7.69
CA LYS A 156 10.46 8.79 -9.08
C LYS A 156 9.37 7.73 -9.19
N ILE A 157 9.29 6.80 -8.23
CA ILE A 157 8.19 5.82 -8.17
C ILE A 157 6.83 6.51 -8.07
N VAL A 158 6.71 7.51 -7.19
CA VAL A 158 5.45 8.25 -6.99
C VAL A 158 5.11 9.09 -8.22
N GLU A 159 6.10 9.79 -8.79
CA GLU A 159 5.94 10.62 -9.99
C GLU A 159 5.54 9.77 -11.21
N ASN A 160 6.13 8.58 -11.39
CA ASN A 160 5.75 7.66 -12.46
C ASN A 160 4.27 7.26 -12.38
N ASN A 161 3.75 7.01 -11.17
CA ASN A 161 2.32 6.72 -10.98
C ASN A 161 1.47 7.95 -11.28
N GLN A 162 1.90 9.14 -10.84
CA GLN A 162 1.20 10.39 -11.10
C GLN A 162 1.06 10.66 -12.59
N ASN A 163 2.14 10.50 -13.36
CA ASN A 163 2.15 10.73 -14.81
C ASN A 163 1.19 9.76 -15.51
N LYS A 164 1.26 8.46 -15.18
CA LYS A 164 0.35 7.46 -15.76
C LYS A 164 -1.12 7.74 -15.46
N PHE A 165 -1.47 8.23 -14.26
CA PHE A 165 -2.86 8.53 -13.93
C PHE A 165 -3.35 9.83 -14.56
N LYS A 166 -2.46 10.80 -14.76
CA LYS A 166 -2.79 12.07 -15.40
C LYS A 166 -3.21 11.91 -16.87
N GLU A 167 -2.72 10.88 -17.54
CA GLU A 167 -3.06 10.58 -18.94
C GLU A 167 -4.51 10.07 -19.12
N LEU A 168 -5.19 9.68 -18.05
CA LEU A 168 -6.53 9.09 -18.10
C LEU A 168 -7.62 10.18 -18.06
N SER A 169 -8.32 10.35 -19.17
CA SER A 169 -9.40 11.35 -19.33
C SER A 169 -10.82 10.82 -19.06
N CYS A 170 -10.99 9.51 -18.88
CA CYS A 170 -12.30 8.93 -18.55
C CYS A 170 -12.78 9.34 -17.14
N ALA A 171 -14.10 9.32 -16.90
CA ALA A 171 -14.69 9.77 -15.65
C ALA A 171 -14.06 9.12 -14.40
N ASN A 172 -13.94 7.79 -14.40
CA ASN A 172 -13.29 7.04 -13.31
C ASN A 172 -11.81 7.44 -13.16
N GLY A 173 -11.09 7.60 -14.28
CA GLY A 173 -9.68 8.01 -14.29
C GLY A 173 -9.44 9.37 -13.66
N VAL A 174 -10.27 10.36 -14.01
CA VAL A 174 -10.23 11.70 -13.42
C VAL A 174 -10.48 11.66 -11.91
N GLU A 175 -11.46 10.88 -11.46
CA GLU A 175 -11.77 10.75 -10.04
C GLU A 175 -10.64 10.09 -9.24
N ILE A 176 -10.03 9.04 -9.80
CA ILE A 176 -8.87 8.35 -9.21
C ILE A 176 -7.65 9.27 -9.16
N TYR A 177 -7.38 9.99 -10.25
CA TYR A 177 -6.29 10.97 -10.29
C TYR A 177 -6.49 12.10 -9.27
N ASN A 178 -7.71 12.62 -9.14
CA ASN A 178 -8.03 13.64 -8.13
C ASN A 178 -7.83 13.11 -6.71
N LYS A 179 -8.20 11.85 -6.45
CA LYS A 179 -7.91 11.20 -5.17
C LYS A 179 -6.42 11.10 -4.91
N PHE A 180 -5.64 10.62 -5.89
CA PHE A 180 -4.19 10.51 -5.81
C PHE A 180 -3.57 11.88 -5.51
N LYS A 181 -3.94 12.90 -6.29
CA LYS A 181 -3.46 14.28 -6.15
C LYS A 181 -3.75 14.81 -4.74
N ASN A 182 -4.97 14.65 -4.23
CA ASN A 182 -5.34 15.07 -2.87
C ASN A 182 -4.50 14.39 -1.79
N VAL A 183 -4.17 13.10 -1.96
CA VAL A 183 -3.32 12.36 -1.02
C VAL A 183 -1.89 12.93 -1.01
N ILE A 184 -1.34 13.26 -2.17
CA ILE A 184 0.01 13.80 -2.31
C ILE A 184 0.09 15.26 -1.84
N GLU A 185 -0.86 16.10 -2.23
CA GLU A 185 -0.86 17.54 -1.89
C GLU A 185 -1.01 17.81 -0.39
N LYS A 186 -1.70 16.93 0.34
CA LYS A 186 -1.80 17.01 1.81
C LYS A 186 -0.49 16.68 2.53
N ASN A 187 0.53 16.24 1.80
CA ASN A 187 1.80 15.80 2.36
C ASN A 187 2.88 16.86 2.12
N ASP A 188 2.88 17.91 2.94
CA ASP A 188 3.87 18.99 2.84
C ASP A 188 5.31 18.48 2.92
N GLY A 189 5.56 17.45 3.74
CA GLY A 189 6.87 16.81 3.84
C GLY A 189 7.33 16.17 2.53
N PHE A 190 6.40 15.60 1.75
CA PHE A 190 6.74 15.07 0.43
C PHE A 190 7.19 16.19 -0.51
N ARG A 191 6.50 17.35 -0.52
CA ARG A 191 6.93 18.51 -1.30
C ARG A 191 8.34 18.98 -0.93
N GLN A 192 8.65 19.06 0.37
CA GLN A 192 9.98 19.44 0.84
C GLN A 192 11.05 18.43 0.42
N LEU A 193 10.78 17.12 0.59
CA LEU A 193 11.69 16.06 0.18
C LEU A 193 11.88 15.99 -1.34
N SER A 194 10.86 16.30 -2.15
CA SER A 194 10.99 16.46 -3.60
C SER A 194 11.94 17.57 -3.97
N ASN A 195 11.89 18.71 -3.28
CA ASN A 195 12.85 19.79 -3.53
C ASN A 195 14.27 19.38 -3.15
N ILE A 196 14.45 18.73 -2.00
CA ILE A 196 15.76 18.22 -1.55
C ILE A 196 16.30 17.18 -2.54
N SER A 197 15.45 16.27 -3.01
CA SER A 197 15.83 15.26 -4.00
C SER A 197 16.35 15.89 -5.29
N LYS A 198 15.67 16.92 -5.81
CA LYS A 198 16.11 17.63 -7.02
C LYS A 198 17.47 18.32 -6.84
N ILE A 199 17.79 18.77 -5.63
CA ILE A 199 19.11 19.32 -5.32
C ILE A 199 20.15 18.19 -5.28
N ILE A 200 19.83 17.06 -4.66
CA ILE A 200 20.72 15.89 -4.59
C ILE A 200 21.02 15.32 -5.99
N THR A 201 20.06 15.34 -6.92
CA THR A 201 20.25 14.90 -8.31
C THR A 201 20.87 15.96 -9.22
N GLY A 202 21.00 17.20 -8.75
CA GLY A 202 21.52 18.33 -9.55
C GLY A 202 20.50 18.94 -10.52
N GLU A 203 19.23 18.55 -10.46
CA GLU A 203 18.14 19.14 -11.26
C GLU A 203 17.78 20.57 -10.82
N ASN A 204 18.06 20.92 -9.57
CA ASN A 204 17.83 22.26 -9.03
C ASN A 204 19.15 22.89 -8.56
N THR A 205 19.41 24.13 -8.96
CA THR A 205 20.64 24.86 -8.64
C THR A 205 20.49 25.82 -7.45
N SER A 206 19.29 25.95 -6.88
CA SER A 206 19.01 26.84 -5.75
C SER A 206 18.41 26.09 -4.55
N THR A 207 18.76 26.56 -3.36
CA THR A 207 18.28 26.04 -2.06
C THR A 207 17.09 26.82 -1.50
N ASN A 208 16.50 27.75 -2.27
CA ASN A 208 15.51 28.71 -1.78
C ASN A 208 14.21 28.08 -1.25
N ASN A 209 13.93 26.81 -1.61
CA ASN A 209 12.70 26.09 -1.21
C ASN A 209 12.95 25.03 -0.13
N ILE A 210 13.99 25.20 0.68
CA ILE A 210 14.35 24.32 1.80
C ILE A 210 13.98 25.02 3.12
N PRO A 211 13.53 24.30 4.16
CA PRO A 211 13.41 24.84 5.51
C PRO A 211 14.65 25.62 5.97
N GLU A 212 14.47 26.81 6.54
CA GLU A 212 15.55 27.73 6.96
C GLU A 212 16.56 27.08 7.91
N ASP A 213 16.12 26.12 8.72
CA ASP A 213 16.95 25.41 9.70
C ASP A 213 17.89 24.35 9.09
N LEU A 214 17.74 24.02 7.79
CA LEU A 214 18.55 23.01 7.11
C LEU A 214 19.73 23.64 6.35
N SER A 215 20.95 23.26 6.75
CA SER A 215 22.17 23.65 6.04
C SER A 215 22.47 22.73 4.86
N SER A 216 23.34 23.16 3.94
CA SER A 216 23.82 22.31 2.83
C SER A 216 24.45 21.00 3.32
N SER A 217 25.11 21.02 4.48
CA SER A 217 25.69 19.82 5.09
C SER A 217 24.63 18.84 5.62
N ASP A 218 23.45 19.33 5.98
CA ASP A 218 22.33 18.49 6.42
C ASP A 218 21.66 17.76 5.25
N LEU A 219 21.59 18.40 4.07
CA LEU A 219 20.94 17.85 2.87
C LEU A 219 21.53 16.51 2.42
N VAL A 220 22.84 16.30 2.62
CA VAL A 220 23.52 15.06 2.26
C VAL A 220 22.91 13.85 3.00
N TYR A 221 22.43 14.05 4.23
CA TYR A 221 21.82 12.98 5.03
C TYR A 221 20.42 12.59 4.54
N PHE A 222 19.79 13.39 3.68
CA PHE A 222 18.48 13.06 3.10
C PHE A 222 18.56 12.10 1.91
N LYS A 223 19.76 11.74 1.43
CA LYS A 223 19.94 10.81 0.29
C LYS A 223 19.17 9.49 0.46
N TYR A 224 19.01 9.03 1.70
CA TYR A 224 18.26 7.82 2.05
C TYR A 224 17.09 8.12 3.00
N ALA A 225 16.55 9.35 2.97
CA ALA A 225 15.40 9.70 3.79
C ALA A 225 14.18 8.85 3.39
N PRO A 226 13.56 8.14 4.35
CA PRO A 226 12.42 7.27 4.05
C PRO A 226 11.15 8.08 3.81
N ILE A 227 10.46 7.84 2.70
CA ILE A 227 9.15 8.45 2.39
C ILE A 227 7.96 7.52 2.70
N SER A 228 8.28 6.32 3.17
CA SER A 228 7.39 5.25 3.59
C SER A 228 8.03 4.59 4.81
N LEU A 229 7.31 4.52 5.93
CA LEU A 229 7.79 3.84 7.13
C LEU A 229 6.79 2.76 7.56
N THR A 230 6.65 1.74 6.73
CA THR A 230 5.94 0.50 7.12
C THR A 230 6.56 -0.16 8.35
N ASP A 231 7.84 0.08 8.61
CA ASP A 231 8.51 -0.39 9.83
C ASP A 231 8.12 0.41 11.07
N VAL A 232 7.84 1.70 10.94
CA VAL A 232 7.35 2.49 12.06
C VAL A 232 5.94 2.05 12.42
N GLU A 233 5.05 1.77 11.45
CA GLU A 233 3.74 1.18 11.74
C GLU A 233 3.84 -0.17 12.48
N ARG A 234 4.75 -1.06 12.04
CA ARG A 234 4.99 -2.33 12.73
C ARG A 234 5.57 -2.11 14.13
N SER A 235 6.43 -1.11 14.31
CA SER A 235 7.00 -0.75 15.62
C SER A 235 5.95 -0.15 16.55
N PHE A 236 5.08 0.75 16.06
CA PHE A 236 3.95 1.27 16.82
C PHE A 236 2.94 0.19 17.19
N SER A 237 2.73 -0.82 16.34
CA SER A 237 1.96 -2.01 16.72
C SER A 237 2.61 -2.77 17.88
N ARG A 238 3.94 -2.93 17.88
CA ARG A 238 4.69 -3.51 19.00
C ARG A 238 4.53 -2.68 20.28
N PHE A 239 4.71 -1.35 20.21
CA PHE A 239 4.53 -0.47 21.38
C PHE A 239 3.08 -0.44 21.87
N LYS A 240 2.09 -0.39 20.98
CA LYS A 240 0.68 -0.47 21.33
C LYS A 240 0.36 -1.76 22.09
N ASN A 241 0.97 -2.88 21.72
CA ASN A 241 0.83 -4.15 22.44
C ASN A 241 1.53 -4.15 23.80
N ILE A 242 2.62 -3.40 23.97
CA ILE A 242 3.32 -3.22 25.25
C ILE A 242 2.48 -2.37 26.21
N PHE A 243 1.88 -1.28 25.71
CA PHE A 243 1.09 -0.32 26.49
C PHE A 243 -0.42 -0.60 26.47
N ALA A 244 -0.84 -1.78 26.04
CA ALA A 244 -2.25 -2.15 26.01
C ALA A 244 -2.82 -2.23 27.44
N GLU A 245 -4.07 -1.80 27.63
CA GLU A 245 -4.70 -1.71 28.94
C GLU A 245 -4.83 -3.05 29.68
N ASN A 246 -4.69 -4.18 28.99
CA ASN A 246 -4.68 -5.51 29.60
C ASN A 246 -3.31 -5.88 30.21
N ARG A 247 -2.26 -5.07 30.00
CA ARG A 247 -0.91 -5.26 30.57
C ARG A 247 -0.56 -4.14 31.55
N ARG A 248 -1.30 -4.04 32.66
CA ARG A 248 -1.12 -3.00 33.71
C ARG A 248 -0.06 -3.33 34.77
N ALA A 249 0.63 -4.46 34.65
CA ALA A 249 1.51 -4.99 35.70
C ALA A 249 3.00 -5.00 35.33
N PHE A 250 3.42 -4.23 34.33
CA PHE A 250 4.84 -4.08 34.06
C PHE A 250 5.51 -3.29 35.18
N LEU A 251 6.40 -3.94 35.94
CA LEU A 251 7.45 -3.25 36.67
C LEU A 251 8.42 -2.61 35.66
N PHE A 252 9.07 -1.51 36.05
CA PHE A 252 9.97 -0.77 35.18
C PHE A 252 11.06 -1.66 34.54
N GLU A 253 11.62 -2.59 35.33
CA GLU A 253 12.61 -3.57 34.87
C GLU A 253 12.05 -4.54 33.81
N ASN A 254 10.79 -4.96 33.96
CA ASN A 254 10.12 -5.87 33.03
C ASN A 254 9.74 -5.15 31.73
N LEU A 255 9.40 -3.86 31.83
CA LEU A 255 9.18 -3.00 30.67
C LEU A 255 10.47 -2.85 29.85
N ALA A 256 11.60 -2.58 30.50
CA ALA A 256 12.90 -2.47 29.84
C ALA A 256 13.29 -3.77 29.13
N LYS A 257 13.13 -4.93 29.77
CA LYS A 257 13.36 -6.25 29.15
C LYS A 257 12.42 -6.50 27.97
N SER A 258 11.15 -6.15 28.09
CA SER A 258 10.15 -6.27 27.01
C SER A 258 10.51 -5.39 25.80
N LEU A 259 10.97 -4.17 26.04
CA LEU A 259 11.47 -3.27 24.98
C LEU A 259 12.69 -3.87 24.27
N VAL A 260 13.67 -4.37 25.03
CA VAL A 260 14.87 -5.01 24.46
C VAL A 260 14.50 -6.21 23.58
N VAL A 261 13.63 -7.12 24.05
CA VAL A 261 13.19 -8.29 23.27
C VAL A 261 12.42 -7.88 22.01
N ASN A 262 11.55 -6.87 22.09
CA ASN A 262 10.75 -6.42 20.94
C ASN A 262 11.53 -5.55 19.95
N CYS A 263 12.61 -4.91 20.38
CA CYS A 263 13.44 -4.04 19.53
C CYS A 263 14.67 -4.77 18.95
N ASN A 264 15.22 -5.79 19.62
CA ASN A 264 16.41 -6.54 19.18
C ASN A 264 16.09 -7.77 18.30
N SER A 265 14.97 -7.78 17.56
CA SER A 265 14.77 -8.84 16.56
C SER A 265 15.87 -8.75 15.48
N PRO A 266 16.56 -9.85 15.13
CA PRO A 266 17.84 -9.85 14.43
C PRO A 266 17.85 -9.18 13.04
N ASP A 267 16.70 -8.83 12.47
CA ASP A 267 16.61 -8.30 11.11
C ASP A 267 16.87 -6.78 10.95
N LYS A 268 16.82 -5.92 12.00
CA LYS A 268 16.59 -4.47 11.74
C LYS A 268 17.19 -3.43 12.68
N PHE A 269 18.40 -3.61 13.22
CA PHE A 269 19.07 -2.51 13.94
C PHE A 269 20.56 -2.42 13.62
N LYS A 270 20.87 -1.78 12.48
CA LYS A 270 22.15 -1.12 12.23
C LYS A 270 21.89 0.19 11.49
N ASN A 271 21.49 1.22 12.21
CA ASN A 271 21.99 2.60 12.09
C ASN A 271 21.18 3.51 13.02
N ILE A 272 21.90 4.04 14.00
CA ILE A 272 21.39 4.93 15.05
C ILE A 272 21.05 6.30 14.44
N LEU A 273 19.89 6.79 14.89
CA LEU A 273 19.30 8.11 14.72
C LEU A 273 20.29 9.26 14.45
N LYS A 274 20.22 9.82 13.24
CA LYS A 274 19.88 11.24 13.12
C LYS A 274 18.47 11.30 12.54
N ILE A 275 17.49 11.69 13.35
CA ILE A 275 16.09 11.80 12.91
C ILE A 275 15.96 13.07 12.07
N TYR A 276 16.25 12.96 10.77
CA TYR A 276 16.00 14.04 9.81
C TYR A 276 14.63 13.92 9.14
N CYS A 277 13.97 12.76 9.27
CA CYS A 277 12.62 12.55 8.75
C CYS A 277 11.86 11.56 9.64
N ILE A 278 10.63 11.89 10.01
CA ILE A 278 9.69 10.91 10.58
C ILE A 278 8.49 10.82 9.65
N CYS A 279 8.22 9.60 9.22
CA CYS A 279 7.04 9.26 8.46
C CYS A 279 6.01 8.58 9.37
N LEU A 280 4.83 9.17 9.56
CA LEU A 280 3.76 8.60 10.40
C LEU A 280 2.40 8.61 9.67
N ASN A 281 1.50 7.68 10.01
CA ASN A 281 0.13 7.63 9.49
C ASN A 281 -0.84 8.65 10.13
#